data_AF-T0GP20-F1
#
_entry.id   AF-T0GP20-F1
#
_cell.length_a   1.000
_cell.length_b   1.000
_cell.length_c   1.000
_cell.angle_alpha   90.00
_cell.angle_beta   90.00
_cell.angle_gamma   90.00
#
_symmetry.space_group_name_H-M   'P 1'
#
loop_
_entity.id
_entity.type
_entity.pdbx_description
1 polymer ?
#
loop_
_entity_poly.entity_id
_entity_poly.type
_entity_poly.pdbx_seq_one_letter_code
_entity_poly.pdbx_strand_id
1 'polypeptide(L)'
;MSDPNKEFDGIKQSNNPLPAWWVWVWFGSIVFAIAYAIYFHGFSSWETKEQYEAQVLDYEKEFPNKNKVIVSNGGADPFRGDEKAIAAGQATFQTYCVACHGPTGEGLVGPNLMDKEWLHGNTDAELYEEIMKGIGPDKAKLGRGPMPPHENSLGSEKVYQVIAWLASRNPSLKASK
;
A
#
# COMPACT_ATOMS: atom_id res chain seq x y z
N MET A 1 39.04 -26.45 39.63
CA MET A 1 37.63 -26.43 40.07
C MET A 1 37.34 -25.00 40.50
N SER A 2 36.39 -24.33 39.86
CA SER A 2 36.03 -22.93 40.15
C SER A 2 35.61 -22.78 41.62
N ASP A 3 36.23 -21.84 42.33
CA ASP A 3 35.88 -21.50 43.71
C ASP A 3 34.38 -21.16 43.80
N PRO A 4 33.57 -21.90 44.58
CA PRO A 4 32.14 -21.63 44.75
C PRO A 4 31.84 -20.29 45.44
N ASN A 5 32.87 -19.55 45.87
CA ASN A 5 32.78 -18.23 46.48
C ASN A 5 33.53 -17.15 45.68
N LYS A 6 33.74 -17.34 44.38
CA LYS A 6 34.37 -16.31 43.53
C LYS A 6 33.55 -15.02 43.58
N GLU A 7 34.11 -14.04 44.27
CA GLU A 7 33.50 -12.73 44.47
C GLU A 7 33.95 -11.81 43.34
N PHE A 8 32.97 -11.17 42.70
CA PHE A 8 33.22 -10.13 41.70
C PHE A 8 32.47 -8.89 42.15
N ASP A 9 33.21 -7.81 42.44
CA ASP A 9 32.62 -6.51 42.78
C ASP A 9 31.57 -6.59 43.91
N GLY A 10 31.89 -7.35 44.97
CA GLY A 10 31.00 -7.54 46.14
C GLY A 10 29.85 -8.54 45.94
N ILE A 11 29.65 -9.10 44.74
CA ILE A 11 28.60 -10.09 44.46
C ILE A 11 29.18 -11.51 44.50
N LYS A 12 28.56 -12.37 45.32
CA LYS A 12 28.92 -13.79 45.44
C LYS A 12 28.06 -14.64 44.50
N GLN A 13 28.70 -15.46 43.67
CA GLN A 13 28.01 -16.41 42.81
C GLN A 13 27.76 -17.71 43.56
N SER A 14 26.49 -18.04 43.81
CA SER A 14 26.12 -19.30 44.47
C SER A 14 26.14 -20.47 43.48
N ASN A 15 26.73 -21.61 43.89
CA ASN A 15 26.74 -22.86 43.12
C ASN A 15 25.56 -23.77 43.52
N ASN A 16 24.33 -23.30 43.28
CA ASN A 16 23.12 -24.08 43.50
C ASN A 16 22.79 -24.92 42.25
N PRO A 17 22.23 -26.14 42.41
CA PRO A 17 21.72 -26.89 41.27
C PRO A 17 20.58 -26.10 40.60
N LEU A 18 20.44 -26.29 39.28
CA LEU A 18 19.35 -25.69 38.52
C LEU A 18 18.00 -26.15 39.10
N PRO A 19 16.99 -25.27 39.20
CA PRO A 19 15.66 -25.66 39.64
C PRO A 19 15.10 -26.79 38.77
N ALA A 20 14.56 -27.84 39.41
CA ALA A 20 14.07 -29.01 38.68
C ALA A 20 13.03 -28.64 37.60
N TRP A 21 12.08 -27.73 37.92
CA TRP A 21 11.07 -27.25 36.97
C TRP A 21 11.69 -26.58 35.73
N TRP A 22 12.80 -25.86 35.90
CA TRP A 22 13.50 -25.20 34.79
C TRP A 22 14.12 -26.23 33.85
N VAL A 23 14.73 -27.28 34.43
CA VAL A 23 15.29 -28.40 33.66
C VAL A 23 14.19 -29.17 32.92
N TRP A 24 13.03 -29.37 33.55
CA TRP A 24 11.87 -29.99 32.89
C TRP A 24 11.36 -29.17 31.70
N VAL A 25 11.26 -27.85 31.83
CA VAL A 25 10.87 -26.96 30.72
C VAL A 25 11.92 -27.00 29.61
N TRP A 26 13.21 -27.04 29.95
CA TRP A 26 14.30 -27.12 28.98
C TRP A 26 14.27 -28.44 28.17
N PHE A 27 14.11 -29.59 28.83
CA PHE A 27 13.95 -30.86 28.11
C PHE A 27 12.61 -30.96 27.38
N GLY A 28 11.54 -30.38 27.94
CA GLY A 28 10.22 -30.32 27.31
C GLY A 28 10.25 -29.56 25.99
N SER A 29 10.96 -28.43 25.92
CA SER A 29 11.11 -27.68 24.67
C SER A 29 11.93 -28.43 23.62
N ILE A 30 12.96 -29.18 24.03
CA ILE A 30 13.72 -30.06 23.12
C ILE A 30 12.82 -31.15 22.53
N VAL A 31 12.04 -31.84 23.38
CA VAL A 31 11.10 -32.88 22.93
C VAL A 31 10.05 -32.27 22.00
N PHE A 32 9.49 -31.11 22.35
CA PHE A 32 8.54 -30.39 21.51
C PHE A 32 9.13 -30.02 20.15
N ALA A 33 10.36 -29.50 20.10
CA ALA A 33 11.03 -29.13 18.85
C ALA A 33 11.26 -30.35 17.95
N ILE A 34 11.68 -31.48 18.52
CA ILE A 34 11.87 -32.73 17.78
C ILE A 34 10.53 -33.25 17.25
N ALA A 35 9.49 -33.29 18.09
CA ALA A 35 8.16 -33.72 17.69
C ALA A 35 7.57 -32.81 16.59
N TYR A 36 7.74 -31.50 16.73
CA TYR A 36 7.33 -30.50 15.75
C TYR A 36 8.04 -30.73 14.41
N ALA A 37 9.37 -30.91 14.42
CA ALA A 37 10.14 -31.14 13.20
C ALA A 37 9.71 -32.43 12.49
N ILE A 38 9.55 -33.53 13.24
CA ILE A 38 9.08 -34.81 12.68
C ILE A 38 7.69 -34.67 12.09
N TYR A 39 6.77 -33.99 12.80
CA TYR A 39 5.41 -33.79 12.32
C TYR A 39 5.38 -32.91 11.06
N PHE A 40 5.96 -31.70 11.11
CA PHE A 40 5.87 -30.73 10.03
C PHE A 40 6.73 -31.03 8.81
N HIS A 41 7.85 -31.75 8.96
CA HIS A 41 8.69 -32.15 7.82
C HIS A 41 8.46 -33.58 7.34
N GLY A 42 7.92 -34.47 8.18
CA GLY A 42 7.74 -35.89 7.85
C GLY A 42 6.32 -36.27 7.47
N PHE A 43 5.31 -35.71 8.14
CA PHE A 43 3.92 -36.18 8.03
C PHE A 43 2.93 -35.10 7.60
N SER A 44 3.25 -33.84 7.86
CA SER A 44 2.37 -32.72 7.53
C SER A 44 2.48 -32.39 6.05
N SER A 45 1.32 -32.29 5.40
CA SER A 45 1.18 -31.67 4.08
C SER A 45 0.95 -30.15 4.17
N TRP A 46 1.11 -29.54 5.36
CA TRP A 46 0.95 -28.09 5.50
C TRP A 46 2.09 -27.36 4.81
N GLU A 47 1.81 -26.87 3.61
CA GLU A 47 2.71 -26.06 2.82
C GLU A 47 2.24 -24.60 2.85
N THR A 48 3.17 -23.68 3.12
CA THR A 48 2.85 -22.26 3.36
C THR A 48 2.22 -21.60 2.14
N LYS A 49 2.57 -22.06 0.93
CA LYS A 49 2.08 -21.47 -0.31
C LYS A 49 0.62 -21.86 -0.55
N GLU A 50 0.22 -23.11 -0.32
CA GLU A 50 -1.18 -23.54 -0.39
C GLU A 50 -2.07 -22.75 0.59
N GLN A 51 -1.58 -22.52 1.81
CA GLN A 51 -2.30 -21.71 2.81
C GLN A 51 -2.41 -20.24 2.40
N TYR A 52 -1.33 -19.69 1.84
CA TYR A 52 -1.33 -18.33 1.32
C TYR A 52 -2.27 -18.19 0.12
N GLU A 53 -2.25 -19.13 -0.82
CA GLU A 53 -3.15 -19.14 -1.97
C GLU A 53 -4.61 -19.26 -1.52
N ALA A 54 -4.93 -20.09 -0.54
CA ALA A 54 -6.27 -20.17 0.05
C ALA A 54 -6.70 -18.84 0.70
N GLN A 55 -5.81 -18.18 1.44
CA GLN A 55 -6.07 -16.87 2.05
C GLN A 55 -6.28 -15.77 0.99
N VAL A 56 -5.48 -15.76 -0.07
CA VAL A 56 -5.65 -14.82 -1.19
C VAL A 56 -7.00 -15.06 -1.88
N LEU A 57 -7.37 -16.30 -2.14
CA LEU A 57 -8.66 -16.63 -2.76
C LEU A 57 -9.84 -16.22 -1.89
N ASP A 58 -9.77 -16.42 -0.57
CA ASP A 58 -10.83 -16.00 0.34
C ASP A 58 -10.90 -14.47 0.45
N TYR A 59 -9.75 -13.79 0.47
CA TYR A 59 -9.67 -12.34 0.40
C TYR A 59 -10.24 -11.80 -0.92
N GLU A 60 -9.95 -12.44 -2.06
CA GLU A 60 -10.51 -12.06 -3.36
C GLU A 60 -12.02 -12.29 -3.45
N LYS A 61 -12.58 -13.30 -2.76
CA LYS A 61 -14.03 -13.50 -2.66
C LYS A 61 -14.70 -12.44 -1.78
N GLU A 62 -14.06 -12.09 -0.67
CA GLU A 62 -14.59 -11.10 0.29
C GLU A 62 -14.43 -9.67 -0.23
N PHE A 63 -13.34 -9.42 -0.95
CA PHE A 63 -12.99 -8.15 -1.58
C PHE A 63 -12.75 -8.36 -3.08
N PRO A 64 -13.80 -8.68 -3.88
CA PRO A 64 -13.66 -8.82 -5.32
C PRO A 64 -13.04 -7.54 -5.87
N ASN A 65 -11.81 -7.70 -6.36
CA ASN A 65 -10.85 -6.70 -6.78
C ASN A 65 -11.49 -5.33 -7.15
N LYS A 66 -11.48 -4.37 -6.21
CA LYS A 66 -11.92 -2.99 -6.47
C LYS A 66 -10.97 -2.22 -7.39
N ASN A 67 -9.78 -2.76 -7.67
CA ASN A 67 -8.77 -2.13 -8.51
C ASN A 67 -8.59 -2.97 -9.78
N LYS A 68 -9.69 -3.26 -10.48
CA LYS A 68 -9.62 -3.81 -11.84
C LYS A 68 -8.70 -2.90 -12.66
N VAL A 69 -7.64 -3.45 -13.25
CA VAL A 69 -6.80 -2.68 -14.18
C VAL A 69 -7.64 -2.41 -15.42
N ILE A 70 -8.12 -1.18 -15.54
CA ILE A 70 -8.85 -0.71 -16.70
C ILE A 70 -7.81 -0.29 -17.73
N VAL A 71 -7.68 -1.12 -18.75
CA VAL A 71 -6.81 -0.82 -19.89
C VAL A 71 -7.58 0.12 -20.80
N SER A 72 -7.13 1.37 -20.89
CA SER A 72 -7.60 2.30 -21.92
C SER A 72 -6.85 2.07 -23.22
N ASN A 73 -7.57 2.00 -24.34
CA ASN A 73 -6.94 2.04 -25.65
C ASN A 73 -6.38 3.45 -25.87
N GLY A 74 -5.07 3.58 -26.06
CA GLY A 74 -4.43 4.88 -26.33
C GLY A 74 -4.34 5.84 -25.13
N GLY A 75 -4.68 5.39 -23.91
CA GLY A 75 -4.65 6.25 -22.73
C GLY A 75 -5.87 7.16 -22.57
N ALA A 76 -6.95 6.93 -23.32
CA ALA A 76 -8.19 7.69 -23.23
C ALA A 76 -9.01 7.28 -22.01
N ASP A 77 -9.58 8.25 -21.29
CA ASP A 77 -10.42 7.95 -20.14
C ASP A 77 -11.74 7.26 -20.57
N PRO A 78 -11.98 5.99 -20.20
CA PRO A 78 -13.18 5.27 -20.61
C PRO A 78 -14.46 5.77 -19.90
N PHE A 79 -14.33 6.56 -18.84
CA PHE A 79 -15.42 7.09 -18.04
C PHE A 79 -15.80 8.53 -18.40
N ARG A 80 -15.17 9.11 -19.42
CA ARG A 80 -15.41 10.49 -19.81
C ARG A 80 -16.89 10.69 -20.21
N GLY A 81 -17.60 11.51 -19.44
CA GLY A 81 -19.03 11.78 -19.64
C GLY A 81 -19.99 10.78 -18.98
N ASP A 82 -19.49 9.75 -18.28
CA ASP A 82 -20.34 8.88 -17.46
C ASP A 82 -20.65 9.59 -16.13
N GLU A 83 -21.92 9.95 -15.92
CA GLU A 83 -22.38 10.68 -14.73
C GLU A 83 -22.10 9.93 -13.42
N LYS A 84 -22.20 8.59 -13.40
CA LYS A 84 -21.95 7.79 -12.21
C LYS A 84 -20.46 7.78 -11.89
N ALA A 85 -19.63 7.62 -12.91
CA ALA A 85 -18.19 7.64 -12.75
C ALA A 85 -17.67 9.03 -12.35
N ILE A 86 -18.24 10.11 -12.89
CA ILE A 86 -17.94 11.49 -12.50
C ILE A 86 -18.31 11.72 -11.03
N ALA A 87 -19.47 11.23 -10.56
CA ALA A 87 -19.86 11.35 -9.16
C ALA A 87 -18.92 10.56 -8.23
N ALA A 88 -18.52 9.35 -8.62
CA ALA A 88 -17.52 8.55 -7.89
C ALA A 88 -16.14 9.21 -7.88
N GLY A 89 -15.75 9.82 -9.00
CA GLY A 89 -14.54 10.61 -9.15
C GLY A 89 -14.51 11.81 -8.22
N GLN A 90 -15.63 12.54 -8.11
CA GLN A 90 -15.77 13.62 -7.14
C GLN A 90 -15.56 13.12 -5.71
N ALA A 91 -16.22 12.04 -5.32
CA ALA A 91 -16.09 11.49 -3.97
C ALA A 91 -14.63 11.06 -3.66
N THR A 92 -13.96 10.46 -4.65
CA THR A 92 -12.55 10.10 -4.56
C THR A 92 -11.67 11.34 -4.42
N PHE A 93 -11.88 12.36 -5.25
CA PHE A 93 -11.14 13.62 -5.19
C PHE A 93 -11.28 14.31 -3.82
N GLN A 94 -12.49 14.35 -3.27
CA GLN A 94 -12.76 14.90 -1.93
C GLN A 94 -12.09 14.09 -0.80
N THR A 95 -11.78 12.83 -1.03
CA THR A 95 -11.16 11.97 0.00
C THR A 95 -9.63 12.06 -0.06
N TYR A 96 -9.05 12.08 -1.26
CA TYR A 96 -7.60 11.87 -1.44
C TYR A 96 -6.85 13.08 -1.99
N CYS A 97 -7.51 13.96 -2.77
CA CYS A 97 -6.83 15.02 -3.51
C CYS A 97 -7.05 16.42 -2.91
N VAL A 98 -8.19 16.61 -2.22
CA VAL A 98 -8.63 17.91 -1.68
C VAL A 98 -7.60 18.60 -0.76
N ALA A 99 -6.86 17.82 0.02
CA ALA A 99 -5.90 18.36 0.99
C ALA A 99 -4.78 19.17 0.32
N CYS A 100 -4.43 18.84 -0.92
CA CYS A 100 -3.37 19.51 -1.67
C CYS A 100 -3.92 20.41 -2.80
N HIS A 101 -5.03 20.02 -3.43
CA HIS A 101 -5.58 20.71 -4.61
C HIS A 101 -6.85 21.53 -4.32
N GLY A 102 -7.34 21.58 -3.09
CA GLY A 102 -8.53 22.33 -2.71
C GLY A 102 -9.86 21.63 -3.07
N PRO A 103 -10.98 22.00 -2.44
CA PRO A 103 -12.29 21.33 -2.60
C PRO A 103 -12.85 21.40 -4.02
N THR A 104 -12.47 22.37 -4.82
CA THR A 104 -12.91 22.51 -6.21
C THR A 104 -11.79 22.25 -7.21
N GLY A 105 -10.58 21.90 -6.75
CA GLY A 105 -9.40 21.78 -7.61
C GLY A 105 -8.70 23.11 -7.85
N GLU A 106 -9.02 24.16 -7.09
CA GLU A 106 -8.47 25.51 -7.24
C GLU A 106 -6.99 25.65 -6.87
N GLY A 107 -6.40 24.62 -6.26
CA GLY A 107 -5.02 24.58 -5.81
C GLY A 107 -4.84 25.12 -4.39
N LEU A 108 -3.98 24.46 -3.62
CA LEU A 108 -3.50 24.90 -2.31
C LEU A 108 -1.97 24.76 -2.29
N VAL A 109 -1.50 23.63 -1.79
CA VAL A 109 -0.09 23.21 -1.84
C VAL A 109 0.25 22.73 -3.25
N GLY A 110 -0.64 21.95 -3.85
CA GLY A 110 -0.57 21.53 -5.26
C GLY A 110 -1.09 22.61 -6.22
N PRO A 111 -0.82 22.47 -7.53
CA PRO A 111 -1.30 23.39 -8.56
C PRO A 111 -2.83 23.40 -8.67
N ASN A 112 -3.34 24.45 -9.30
CA ASN A 112 -4.75 24.55 -9.70
C ASN A 112 -4.99 23.58 -10.87
N LEU A 113 -6.01 22.73 -10.74
CA LEU A 113 -6.40 21.72 -11.74
C LEU A 113 -7.57 22.18 -12.62
N MET A 114 -8.11 23.37 -12.36
CA MET A 114 -9.23 24.00 -13.06
C MET A 114 -8.78 25.11 -14.01
N ASP A 115 -7.50 25.48 -14.00
CA ASP A 115 -6.96 26.48 -14.92
C ASP A 115 -6.70 25.89 -16.32
N LYS A 116 -6.17 26.72 -17.23
CA LYS A 116 -5.83 26.31 -18.59
C LYS A 116 -4.36 25.90 -18.72
N GLU A 117 -3.56 26.06 -17.68
CA GLU A 117 -2.10 25.96 -17.72
C GLU A 117 -1.63 24.71 -16.99
N TRP A 118 -1.18 23.72 -17.77
CA TRP A 118 -0.75 22.45 -17.22
C TRP A 118 0.77 22.35 -17.14
N LEU A 119 1.27 21.90 -15.99
CA LEU A 119 2.70 21.81 -15.72
C LEU A 119 3.34 20.54 -16.30
N HIS A 120 2.61 19.43 -16.31
CA HIS A 120 3.18 18.10 -16.60
C HIS A 120 2.53 17.38 -17.78
N GLY A 121 1.41 17.91 -18.28
CA GLY A 121 0.65 17.36 -19.38
C GLY A 121 -0.82 17.72 -19.22
N ASN A 122 -1.59 17.69 -20.30
CA ASN A 122 -3.01 18.04 -20.27
C ASN A 122 -3.91 17.03 -20.99
N THR A 123 -3.43 15.80 -21.12
CA THR A 123 -4.17 14.67 -21.70
C THR A 123 -4.53 13.64 -20.64
N ASP A 124 -5.61 12.87 -20.85
CA ASP A 124 -6.02 11.80 -19.92
C ASP A 124 -4.86 10.82 -19.62
N ALA A 125 -4.00 10.55 -20.61
CA ALA A 125 -2.88 9.62 -20.48
C ALA A 125 -1.78 10.17 -19.58
N GLU A 126 -1.43 11.45 -19.76
CA GLU A 126 -0.43 12.14 -18.94
C GLU A 126 -0.93 12.27 -17.50
N LEU A 127 -2.18 12.71 -17.29
CA LEU A 127 -2.77 12.80 -15.96
C LEU A 127 -2.84 11.44 -15.27
N TYR A 128 -3.22 10.38 -16.01
CA TYR A 128 -3.24 9.03 -15.46
C TYR A 128 -1.84 8.61 -14.99
N GLU A 129 -0.81 8.85 -15.81
CA GLU A 129 0.56 8.52 -15.43
C GLU A 129 1.03 9.33 -14.21
N GLU A 130 0.74 10.63 -14.17
CA GLU A 130 1.06 11.52 -13.06
C GLU A 130 0.39 11.09 -11.76
N ILE A 131 -0.89 10.71 -11.80
CA ILE A 131 -1.63 10.27 -10.61
C ILE A 131 -1.13 8.90 -10.15
N MET A 132 -0.91 7.96 -11.09
CA MET A 132 -0.46 6.61 -10.74
C MET A 132 0.95 6.60 -10.16
N LYS A 133 1.90 7.27 -10.83
CA LYS A 133 3.33 7.25 -10.46
C LYS A 133 3.76 8.40 -9.54
N GLY A 134 2.93 9.43 -9.41
CA GLY A 134 3.28 10.64 -8.67
C GLY A 134 4.28 11.52 -9.40
N ILE A 135 4.58 12.68 -8.80
CA ILE A 135 5.56 13.65 -9.28
C ILE A 135 6.63 13.79 -8.19
N GLY A 136 7.82 13.29 -8.48
CA GLY A 136 8.98 13.40 -7.60
C GLY A 136 9.48 14.84 -7.42
N PRO A 137 10.30 15.10 -6.38
CA PRO A 137 10.83 16.43 -6.08
C PRO A 137 11.74 16.97 -7.20
N ASP A 138 12.36 16.09 -7.99
CA ASP A 138 13.19 16.41 -9.16
C ASP A 138 12.37 16.97 -10.33
N LYS A 139 11.10 16.57 -10.43
CA LYS A 139 10.19 17.00 -11.48
C LYS A 139 9.28 18.14 -11.05
N ALA A 140 9.16 18.42 -9.76
CA ALA A 140 8.27 19.45 -9.25
C ALA A 140 8.60 20.83 -9.85
N LYS A 141 7.60 21.49 -10.44
CA LYS A 141 7.74 22.81 -11.05
C LYS A 141 7.21 23.91 -10.13
N LEU A 142 7.66 25.15 -10.36
CA LEU A 142 7.18 26.36 -9.69
C LEU A 142 7.30 26.33 -8.14
N GLY A 143 8.30 25.63 -7.61
CA GLY A 143 8.51 25.52 -6.15
C GLY A 143 7.40 24.79 -5.40
N ARG A 144 6.57 24.01 -6.12
CA ARG A 144 5.51 23.17 -5.55
C ARG A 144 6.10 21.90 -4.92
N GLY A 145 5.41 21.34 -3.93
CA GLY A 145 5.81 20.07 -3.31
C GLY A 145 5.61 18.87 -4.24
N PRO A 146 6.27 17.73 -3.97
CA PRO A 146 6.06 16.50 -4.74
C PRO A 146 4.62 15.97 -4.55
N MET A 147 4.11 15.30 -5.57
CA MET A 147 2.85 14.57 -5.52
C MET A 147 3.13 13.08 -5.29
N PRO A 148 2.57 12.45 -4.25
CA PRO A 148 2.79 11.02 -4.00
C PRO A 148 2.15 10.13 -5.08
N PRO A 149 2.69 8.93 -5.35
CA PRO A 149 2.05 7.95 -6.23
C PRO A 149 0.75 7.41 -5.62
N HIS A 150 -0.30 7.29 -6.44
CA HIS A 150 -1.59 6.73 -6.01
C HIS A 150 -1.89 5.33 -6.57
N GLU A 151 -0.97 4.69 -7.30
CA GLU A 151 -1.16 3.35 -7.88
C GLU A 151 -1.65 2.30 -6.87
N ASN A 152 -1.02 2.26 -5.68
CA ASN A 152 -1.33 1.27 -4.65
C ASN A 152 -2.53 1.67 -3.77
N SER A 153 -2.94 2.94 -3.80
CA SER A 153 -4.01 3.47 -2.95
C SER A 153 -5.38 3.51 -3.66
N LEU A 154 -5.39 3.86 -4.96
CA LEU A 154 -6.61 4.10 -5.71
C LEU A 154 -6.89 3.01 -6.75
N GLY A 155 -5.85 2.52 -7.43
CA GLY A 155 -6.02 1.68 -8.62
C GLY A 155 -6.56 2.45 -9.83
N SER A 156 -6.45 1.83 -11.01
CA SER A 156 -6.72 2.52 -12.28
C SER A 156 -8.16 3.03 -12.46
N GLU A 157 -9.16 2.28 -11.97
CA GLU A 157 -10.57 2.65 -12.11
C GLU A 157 -10.87 3.98 -11.42
N LYS A 158 -10.47 4.13 -10.16
CA LYS A 158 -10.69 5.36 -9.39
C LYS A 158 -9.89 6.53 -9.96
N VAL A 159 -8.69 6.27 -10.48
CA VAL A 159 -7.90 7.32 -11.12
C VAL A 159 -8.61 7.84 -12.36
N TYR A 160 -9.12 6.96 -13.24
CA TYR A 160 -9.92 7.40 -14.38
C TYR A 160 -11.21 8.10 -13.96
N GLN A 161 -11.91 7.64 -12.92
CA GLN A 161 -13.08 8.35 -12.40
C GLN A 161 -12.76 9.79 -11.97
N VAL A 162 -11.61 10.00 -11.29
CA VAL A 162 -11.13 11.35 -10.92
C VAL A 162 -10.83 12.18 -12.17
N ILE A 163 -10.17 11.61 -13.18
CA ILE A 163 -9.89 12.28 -14.45
C ILE A 163 -11.19 12.67 -15.15
N ALA A 164 -12.19 11.79 -15.20
CA ALA A 164 -13.50 12.07 -15.78
C ALA A 164 -14.19 13.25 -15.08
N TRP A 165 -14.09 13.30 -13.75
CA TRP A 165 -14.61 14.42 -12.97
C TRP A 165 -13.88 15.73 -13.28
N LEU A 166 -12.54 15.71 -13.34
CA LEU A 166 -11.75 16.87 -13.74
C LEU A 166 -12.12 17.34 -15.16
N ALA A 167 -12.26 16.42 -16.11
CA ALA A 167 -12.62 16.71 -17.49
C ALA A 167 -14.03 17.31 -17.62
N SER A 168 -14.97 16.92 -16.74
CA SER A 168 -16.31 17.50 -16.70
C SER A 168 -16.33 18.97 -16.24
N ARG A 169 -15.29 19.40 -15.51
CA ARG A 169 -15.19 20.75 -14.94
C ARG A 169 -14.19 21.65 -15.67
N ASN A 170 -13.16 21.06 -16.27
CA ASN A 170 -12.08 21.77 -16.95
C ASN A 170 -12.04 21.40 -18.44
N PRO A 171 -12.58 22.25 -19.33
CA PRO A 171 -12.54 22.02 -20.78
C PRO A 171 -11.14 22.03 -21.39
N SER A 172 -10.11 22.49 -20.66
CA SER A 172 -8.73 22.48 -21.15
C SER A 172 -8.09 21.08 -21.09
N LEU A 173 -8.66 20.15 -20.32
CA LEU A 173 -8.23 18.75 -20.26
C LEU A 173 -8.69 17.99 -21.51
N LYS A 174 -7.71 17.53 -22.29
CA LYS A 174 -7.92 16.89 -23.59
C LYS A 174 -8.09 15.39 -23.42
N ALA A 175 -9.07 14.84 -24.14
CA ALA A 175 -9.15 13.39 -24.30
C ALA A 175 -7.90 12.87 -25.04
N SER A 176 -7.34 11.76 -24.57
CA SER A 176 -6.30 11.05 -25.33
C SER A 176 -6.90 10.39 -26.57
N LYS A 177 -6.06 10.11 -27.59
CA LYS A 177 -6.48 9.50 -28.86
C LYS A 177 -6.22 8.00 -28.89
#